data_AF-A0A5N8WDX9-F1
#
_entry.id   AF-A0A5N8WDX9-F1
#
_cell.length_a   1.000
_cell.length_b   1.000
_cell.length_c   1.000
_cell.angle_alpha   90.00
_cell.angle_beta   90.00
_cell.angle_gamma   90.00
#
_symmetry.space_group_name_H-M   'P 1'
#
loop_
_entity.id
_entity.type
_entity.pdbx_description
1 polymer ?
#
loop_
_entity_poly.entity_id
_entity_poly.type
_entity_poly.pdbx_seq_one_letter_code
_entity_poly.pdbx_strand_id
1 'polypeptide(L)'
;MTTPTPERDSGWITGGHVDAEDARLATGVLAAPGDGPIQARSGVKPAAGNPGQVFPTATVSGKVTVNPFQAVIQGTRATAAGAYLVTMDQTKTIDVLGTAPATANPRFDLIVARQRDAQYGDASTGMSVELVPGKPDPNPVVPEVTGDHIRLARISVPANATTITAANIFDERPYTAAAGGVVRVWNERPANPHIGLYVHHVQTHRLEVYTGGDTWRTVYEDTGWTTLSLLPNWTVYLGETPAVRRIGSTVHLRGALITSVAISANSTSVINVPAGFRPAVRHHYYAPLGNSRQGVELLLAPDGNLLVFPHSTALPANQLIYINTTWLVG
;
A
#
# COMPACT_ATOMS: atom_id res chain seq x y z
N MET A 1 39.68 -25.35 -5.72
CA MET A 1 39.13 -24.00 -5.47
C MET A 1 39.49 -23.63 -4.05
N THR A 2 40.31 -22.60 -3.86
CA THR A 2 40.55 -22.02 -2.54
C THR A 2 39.21 -21.59 -1.95
N THR A 3 38.96 -21.92 -0.69
CA THR A 3 37.77 -21.48 0.03
C THR A 3 37.68 -19.96 -0.11
N PRO A 4 36.59 -19.39 -0.65
CA PRO A 4 36.45 -17.95 -0.74
C PRO A 4 36.64 -17.36 0.66
N THR A 5 37.49 -16.34 0.78
CA THR A 5 37.54 -15.51 1.98
C THR A 5 36.16 -14.88 2.18
N PRO A 6 35.68 -14.70 3.42
CA PRO A 6 34.39 -14.07 3.66
C PRO A 6 34.34 -12.63 3.14
N GLU A 7 35.49 -11.97 3.02
CA GLU A 7 35.65 -10.67 2.40
C GLU A 7 35.56 -10.76 0.87
N ARG A 8 34.78 -9.84 0.28
CA ARG A 8 34.56 -9.71 -1.16
C ARG A 8 35.16 -8.40 -1.65
N ASP A 9 35.69 -8.40 -2.86
CA ASP A 9 36.36 -7.25 -3.43
C ASP A 9 35.38 -6.17 -3.90
N SER A 10 35.81 -4.91 -3.82
CA SER A 10 35.01 -3.77 -4.26
C SER A 10 34.89 -3.74 -5.78
N GLY A 11 33.69 -3.49 -6.31
CA GLY A 11 33.48 -3.29 -7.77
C GLY A 11 34.30 -2.15 -8.40
N TRP A 12 34.95 -1.32 -7.57
CA TRP A 12 35.73 -0.14 -7.98
C TRP A 12 37.24 -0.35 -8.01
N ILE A 13 37.74 -1.57 -7.76
CA ILE A 13 39.17 -1.90 -7.88
C ILE A 13 39.51 -2.46 -9.27
N THR A 14 40.79 -2.42 -9.64
CA THR A 14 41.28 -2.73 -11.00
C THR A 14 40.89 -4.12 -11.50
N GLY A 15 40.55 -4.20 -12.79
CA GLY A 15 39.95 -5.36 -13.44
C GLY A 15 40.81 -6.63 -13.33
N GLY A 16 40.25 -7.63 -12.65
CA GLY A 16 40.87 -8.94 -12.38
C GLY A 16 40.45 -9.54 -11.03
N HIS A 17 39.90 -8.71 -10.13
CA HIS A 17 39.53 -9.08 -8.76
C HIS A 17 38.02 -9.22 -8.52
N VAL A 18 37.19 -8.68 -9.42
CA VAL A 18 35.72 -8.66 -9.27
C VAL A 18 35.13 -9.74 -10.16
N ASP A 19 34.58 -10.79 -9.55
CA ASP A 19 33.83 -11.82 -10.26
C ASP A 19 32.34 -11.44 -10.43
N ALA A 20 31.57 -12.31 -11.09
CA ALA A 20 30.15 -12.07 -11.32
C ALA A 20 29.34 -11.99 -10.01
N GLU A 21 29.74 -12.72 -8.98
CA GLU A 21 29.09 -12.71 -7.67
C GLU A 21 29.43 -11.43 -6.89
N ASP A 22 30.68 -10.94 -6.97
CA ASP A 22 31.09 -9.64 -6.44
C ASP A 22 30.27 -8.50 -7.06
N ALA A 23 30.09 -8.53 -8.39
CA ALA A 23 29.29 -7.55 -9.09
C ALA A 23 27.80 -7.58 -8.65
N ARG A 24 27.24 -8.78 -8.46
CA ARG A 24 25.86 -8.94 -7.96
C ARG A 24 25.69 -8.45 -6.52
N LEU A 25 26.67 -8.72 -5.65
CA LEU A 25 26.66 -8.22 -4.28
C LEU A 25 26.80 -6.69 -4.24
N ALA A 26 27.76 -6.14 -4.98
CA ALA A 26 28.01 -4.70 -5.05
C ALA A 26 26.81 -3.92 -5.58
N THR A 27 26.13 -4.43 -6.60
CA THR A 27 24.91 -3.80 -7.14
C THR A 27 23.68 -4.03 -6.27
N GLY A 28 23.59 -5.18 -5.59
CA GLY A 28 22.51 -5.50 -4.65
C GLY A 28 22.39 -4.50 -3.49
N VAL A 29 23.49 -3.86 -3.07
CA VAL A 29 23.51 -2.81 -2.04
C VAL A 29 22.59 -1.62 -2.38
N LEU A 30 22.30 -1.39 -3.66
CA LEU A 30 21.46 -0.27 -4.11
C LEU A 30 19.97 -0.61 -4.12
N ALA A 31 19.59 -1.87 -3.92
CA ALA A 31 18.20 -2.30 -3.87
C ALA A 31 17.66 -2.30 -2.43
N ALA A 32 16.34 -2.29 -2.28
CA ALA A 32 15.70 -2.47 -0.98
C ALA A 32 16.20 -3.77 -0.34
N PRO A 33 16.45 -3.80 0.98
CA PRO A 33 17.01 -4.99 1.64
C PRO A 33 16.02 -6.15 1.65
N GLY A 34 16.57 -7.36 1.47
CA GLY A 34 15.86 -8.64 1.47
C GLY A 34 15.85 -9.30 2.85
N ASP A 35 15.75 -10.63 2.87
CA ASP A 35 15.56 -11.39 4.10
C ASP A 35 16.83 -11.58 4.93
N GLY A 36 17.99 -11.46 4.30
CA GLY A 36 19.30 -11.53 4.93
C GLY A 36 20.08 -10.21 4.88
N PRO A 37 21.12 -10.05 5.72
CA PRO A 37 21.90 -8.80 5.82
C PRO A 37 22.56 -8.33 4.53
N ILE A 38 22.85 -9.25 3.60
CA ILE A 38 23.50 -8.98 2.31
C ILE A 38 22.57 -9.27 1.11
N GLN A 39 21.29 -9.51 1.38
CA GLN A 39 20.32 -9.83 0.35
C GLN A 39 19.53 -8.59 -0.06
N ALA A 40 19.13 -8.55 -1.32
CA ALA A 40 18.17 -7.57 -1.80
C ALA A 40 16.76 -8.18 -1.85
N ARG A 41 15.77 -7.30 -1.75
CA ARG A 41 14.37 -7.63 -1.94
C ARG A 41 14.10 -7.86 -3.41
N SER A 42 13.72 -9.09 -3.74
CA SER A 42 13.17 -9.43 -5.05
C SER A 42 11.90 -8.61 -5.32
N GLY A 43 11.79 -8.06 -6.52
CA GLY A 43 10.62 -7.29 -6.90
C GLY A 43 10.78 -6.47 -8.16
N VAL A 44 9.65 -6.10 -8.75
CA VAL A 44 9.59 -5.17 -9.87
C VAL A 44 9.84 -3.75 -9.37
N LYS A 45 10.67 -3.00 -10.09
CA LYS A 45 10.87 -1.57 -9.85
C LYS A 45 9.64 -0.79 -10.34
N PRO A 46 9.00 0.03 -9.48
CA PRO A 46 7.91 0.90 -9.91
C PRO A 46 8.35 1.90 -10.99
N ALA A 47 7.52 2.09 -12.02
CA ALA A 47 7.67 3.12 -13.05
C ALA A 47 6.30 3.37 -13.72
N ALA A 48 6.25 4.33 -14.65
CA ALA A 48 5.07 4.56 -15.48
C ALA A 48 4.73 3.32 -16.33
N GLY A 49 3.45 3.16 -16.70
CA GLY A 49 3.00 2.08 -17.59
C GLY A 49 2.83 0.71 -16.93
N ASN A 50 2.71 0.64 -15.60
CA ASN A 50 2.52 -0.59 -14.82
C ASN A 50 3.53 -1.71 -15.16
N PRO A 51 4.83 -1.54 -14.88
CA PRO A 51 5.88 -2.48 -15.28
C PRO A 51 5.60 -3.93 -14.87
N GLY A 52 5.74 -4.87 -15.82
CA GLY A 52 5.60 -6.31 -15.55
C GLY A 52 4.15 -6.76 -15.33
N GLN A 53 3.18 -5.86 -15.50
CA GLN A 53 1.75 -6.22 -15.43
C GLN A 53 1.43 -7.25 -16.51
N VAL A 54 0.69 -8.27 -16.12
CA VAL A 54 0.10 -9.25 -17.03
C VAL A 54 -1.36 -8.86 -17.30
N PHE A 55 -1.77 -8.85 -18.56
CA PHE A 55 -3.11 -8.47 -19.00
C PHE A 55 -3.49 -9.25 -20.27
N PRO A 56 -4.78 -9.41 -20.61
CA PRO A 56 -5.16 -10.11 -21.83
C PRO A 56 -4.69 -9.33 -23.08
N THR A 57 -4.51 -10.03 -24.19
CA THR A 57 -4.27 -9.38 -25.49
C THR A 57 -5.44 -8.46 -25.88
N ALA A 58 -5.17 -7.41 -26.67
CA ALA A 58 -6.18 -6.42 -27.08
C ALA A 58 -7.42 -7.07 -27.72
N THR A 59 -7.22 -8.10 -28.54
CA THR A 59 -8.26 -9.06 -28.90
C THR A 59 -8.16 -10.24 -27.94
N VAL A 60 -9.19 -10.46 -27.14
CA VAL A 60 -9.22 -11.54 -26.13
C VAL A 60 -9.02 -12.90 -26.83
N SER A 61 -8.05 -13.67 -26.34
CA SER A 61 -7.64 -14.96 -26.91
C SER A 61 -7.10 -15.87 -25.81
N GLY A 62 -6.52 -17.03 -26.16
CA GLY A 62 -5.77 -17.86 -25.23
C GLY A 62 -4.39 -17.30 -24.81
N LYS A 63 -4.08 -16.06 -25.17
CA LYS A 63 -2.79 -15.40 -24.95
C LYS A 63 -2.90 -14.27 -23.93
N VAL A 64 -1.81 -14.02 -23.24
CA VAL A 64 -1.63 -12.87 -22.35
C VAL A 64 -0.42 -12.06 -22.75
N THR A 65 -0.38 -10.82 -22.32
CA THR A 65 0.68 -9.87 -22.59
C THR A 65 1.30 -9.41 -21.27
N VAL A 66 2.63 -9.29 -21.25
CA VAL A 66 3.41 -8.79 -20.11
C VAL A 66 4.08 -7.48 -20.52
N ASN A 67 3.83 -6.41 -19.77
CA ASN A 67 4.48 -5.11 -20.00
C ASN A 67 5.98 -5.16 -19.69
N PRO A 68 6.81 -4.34 -20.38
CA PRO A 68 8.22 -4.17 -20.06
C PRO A 68 8.44 -3.86 -18.57
N PHE A 69 9.59 -4.29 -18.03
CA PHE A 69 9.97 -3.98 -16.65
C PHE A 69 11.45 -4.08 -16.38
N GLN A 70 11.85 -3.48 -15.27
CA GLN A 70 13.09 -3.77 -14.57
C GLN A 70 12.75 -4.39 -13.22
N ALA A 71 13.55 -5.35 -12.77
CA ALA A 71 13.36 -6.00 -11.49
C ALA A 71 14.69 -6.37 -10.84
N VAL A 72 14.61 -6.62 -9.54
CA VAL A 72 15.65 -7.27 -8.74
C VAL A 72 15.17 -8.69 -8.48
N ILE A 73 16.03 -9.68 -8.69
CA ILE A 73 15.78 -11.08 -8.31
C ILE A 73 16.93 -11.53 -7.43
N GLN A 74 16.65 -11.78 -6.15
CA GLN A 74 17.64 -12.30 -5.21
C GLN A 74 18.02 -13.73 -5.57
N GLY A 75 19.32 -14.00 -5.66
CA GLY A 75 19.84 -15.35 -5.76
C GLY A 75 19.57 -16.15 -4.49
N THR A 76 19.04 -17.35 -4.64
CA THR A 76 18.63 -18.25 -3.54
C THR A 76 19.53 -19.49 -3.42
N ARG A 77 20.38 -19.73 -4.43
CA ARG A 77 21.20 -20.95 -4.55
C ARG A 77 22.44 -20.95 -3.66
N ALA A 78 22.87 -19.78 -3.19
CA ALA A 78 23.93 -19.60 -2.20
C ALA A 78 23.64 -18.35 -1.37
N THR A 79 24.11 -18.32 -0.12
CA THR A 79 23.93 -17.17 0.78
C THR A 79 24.48 -15.87 0.20
N ALA A 80 25.59 -15.97 -0.55
CA ALA A 80 26.30 -14.85 -1.16
C ALA A 80 26.00 -14.69 -2.66
N ALA A 81 25.00 -15.37 -3.23
CA ALA A 81 24.74 -15.35 -4.67
C ALA A 81 24.49 -13.94 -5.26
N GLY A 82 24.13 -12.99 -4.38
CA GLY A 82 23.82 -11.61 -4.74
C GLY A 82 22.51 -11.49 -5.49
N ALA A 83 22.21 -10.28 -5.96
CA ALA A 83 20.97 -10.00 -6.65
C ALA A 83 21.20 -9.81 -8.15
N TYR A 84 20.30 -10.34 -8.96
CA TYR A 84 20.27 -10.14 -10.40
C TYR A 84 19.42 -8.91 -10.73
N LEU A 85 20.00 -7.95 -11.42
CA LEU A 85 19.28 -6.83 -12.01
C LEU A 85 18.83 -7.23 -13.41
N VAL A 86 17.52 -7.40 -13.60
CA VAL A 86 16.96 -7.91 -14.85
C VAL A 86 16.10 -6.87 -15.54
N THR A 87 16.08 -6.91 -16.87
CA THR A 87 15.25 -6.04 -17.70
C THR A 87 14.56 -6.85 -18.79
N MET A 88 13.24 -6.67 -18.92
CA MET A 88 12.49 -6.99 -20.14
C MET A 88 12.11 -5.66 -20.77
N ASP A 89 12.74 -5.30 -21.88
CA ASP A 89 12.65 -3.99 -22.51
C ASP A 89 11.45 -3.86 -23.47
N GLN A 90 10.87 -4.98 -23.88
CA GLN A 90 9.73 -5.03 -24.78
C GLN A 90 8.58 -5.85 -24.22
N THR A 91 7.38 -5.51 -24.68
CA THR A 91 6.17 -6.26 -24.37
C THR A 91 6.29 -7.70 -24.87
N LYS A 92 6.04 -8.67 -24.00
CA LYS A 92 6.07 -10.09 -24.35
C LYS A 92 4.67 -10.69 -24.38
N THR A 93 4.34 -11.39 -25.46
CA THR A 93 3.11 -12.19 -25.54
C THR A 93 3.41 -13.64 -25.19
N ILE A 94 2.58 -14.23 -24.33
CA ILE A 94 2.69 -15.62 -23.88
C ILE A 94 1.42 -16.35 -24.28
N ASP A 95 1.59 -17.48 -24.97
CA ASP A 95 0.49 -18.30 -25.43
C ASP A 95 0.10 -19.34 -24.38
N VAL A 96 -0.81 -18.98 -23.48
CA VAL A 96 -1.21 -19.81 -22.34
C VAL A 96 -1.89 -21.08 -22.82
N LEU A 97 -2.95 -20.93 -23.61
CA LEU A 97 -3.76 -22.07 -24.08
C LEU A 97 -3.13 -22.82 -25.25
N GLY A 98 -2.24 -22.19 -26.03
CA GLY A 98 -1.45 -22.89 -27.04
C GLY A 98 -0.34 -23.74 -26.42
N THR A 99 0.30 -23.27 -25.35
CA THR A 99 1.36 -24.00 -24.63
C THR A 99 0.80 -25.11 -23.75
N ALA A 100 -0.29 -24.82 -23.04
CA ALA A 100 -1.01 -25.78 -22.21
C ALA A 100 -2.51 -25.66 -22.51
N PRO A 101 -3.07 -26.52 -23.39
CA PRO A 101 -4.50 -26.48 -23.71
C PRO A 101 -5.39 -26.65 -22.47
N ALA A 102 -6.53 -25.98 -22.43
CA ALA A 102 -7.53 -26.20 -21.38
C ALA A 102 -8.11 -27.63 -21.48
N THR A 103 -8.50 -28.19 -20.35
CA THR A 103 -9.10 -29.53 -20.26
C THR A 103 -10.43 -29.46 -19.51
N ALA A 104 -11.07 -30.60 -19.26
CA ALA A 104 -12.31 -30.66 -18.49
C ALA A 104 -12.17 -30.19 -17.03
N ASN A 105 -10.95 -30.15 -16.49
CA ASN A 105 -10.68 -29.64 -15.14
C ASN A 105 -10.00 -28.25 -15.19
N PRO A 106 -10.33 -27.35 -14.24
CA PRO A 106 -9.65 -26.07 -14.11
C PRO A 106 -8.20 -26.24 -13.62
N ARG A 107 -7.40 -25.18 -13.77
CA ARG A 107 -6.04 -25.09 -13.19
C ARG A 107 -5.62 -23.66 -12.89
N PHE A 108 -4.56 -23.52 -12.10
CA PHE A 108 -3.84 -22.27 -11.95
C PHE A 108 -2.51 -22.34 -12.67
N ASP A 109 -2.24 -21.38 -13.55
CA ASP A 109 -0.95 -21.20 -14.20
C ASP A 109 -0.26 -19.98 -13.58
N LEU A 110 1.07 -19.90 -13.66
CA LEU A 110 1.84 -18.72 -13.24
C LEU A 110 2.59 -18.11 -14.43
N ILE A 111 2.65 -16.79 -14.44
CA ILE A 111 3.63 -16.05 -15.24
C ILE A 111 4.74 -15.61 -14.30
N VAL A 112 5.97 -16.04 -14.57
CA VAL A 112 7.14 -15.74 -13.74
C VAL A 112 8.23 -15.07 -14.56
N ALA A 113 8.96 -14.15 -13.94
CA ALA A 113 10.28 -13.75 -14.42
C ALA A 113 11.31 -14.58 -13.66
N ARG A 114 12.13 -15.33 -14.39
CA ARG A 114 13.12 -16.26 -13.84
C ARG A 114 14.51 -15.91 -14.31
N GLN A 115 15.47 -15.96 -13.38
CA GLN A 115 16.88 -15.96 -13.67
C GLN A 115 17.42 -17.39 -13.64
N ARG A 116 18.10 -17.79 -14.70
CA ARG A 116 18.93 -18.99 -14.73
C ARG A 116 20.40 -18.63 -14.73
N ASP A 117 21.21 -19.41 -14.03
CA ASP A 117 22.65 -19.20 -13.91
C ASP A 117 23.39 -20.55 -13.88
N ALA A 118 24.09 -20.86 -14.97
CA ALA A 118 24.89 -22.07 -15.09
C ALA A 118 26.03 -22.13 -14.06
N GLN A 119 26.49 -20.98 -13.52
CA GLN A 119 27.47 -20.96 -12.42
C GLN A 119 26.94 -21.68 -11.17
N TYR A 120 25.61 -21.67 -10.96
CA TYR A 120 24.96 -22.35 -9.84
C TYR A 120 24.18 -23.61 -10.27
N GLY A 121 24.54 -24.20 -11.42
CA GLY A 121 24.08 -25.54 -11.83
C GLY A 121 22.84 -25.58 -12.72
N ASP A 122 22.32 -24.45 -13.20
CA ASP A 122 21.26 -24.46 -14.21
C ASP A 122 21.79 -24.91 -15.58
N ALA A 123 20.92 -25.51 -16.40
CA ALA A 123 21.27 -25.94 -17.77
C ALA A 123 21.57 -24.79 -18.74
N SER A 124 21.27 -23.54 -18.36
CA SER A 124 21.42 -22.35 -19.20
C SER A 124 21.59 -21.12 -18.32
N THR A 125 22.17 -20.05 -18.87
CA THR A 125 22.23 -18.74 -18.21
C THR A 125 21.31 -17.75 -18.93
N GLY A 126 20.57 -16.93 -18.18
CA GLY A 126 19.79 -15.82 -18.72
C GLY A 126 18.50 -15.54 -17.98
N MET A 127 17.92 -14.36 -18.22
CA MET A 127 16.58 -14.02 -17.75
C MET A 127 15.52 -14.39 -18.79
N SER A 128 14.42 -14.97 -18.32
CA SER A 128 13.24 -15.25 -19.14
C SER A 128 11.95 -14.94 -18.39
N VAL A 129 10.95 -14.43 -19.10
CA VAL A 129 9.57 -14.42 -18.64
C VAL A 129 8.81 -15.59 -19.25
N GLU A 130 8.25 -16.47 -18.44
CA GLU A 130 7.70 -17.75 -18.91
C GLU A 130 6.41 -18.16 -18.20
N LEU A 131 5.67 -19.05 -18.86
CA LEU A 131 4.50 -19.73 -18.31
C LEU A 131 4.96 -20.94 -17.50
N VAL A 132 4.45 -21.08 -16.28
CA VAL A 132 4.50 -22.32 -15.51
C VAL A 132 3.07 -22.86 -15.45
N PRO A 133 2.72 -23.86 -16.27
CA PRO A 133 1.37 -24.41 -16.26
C PRO A 133 1.15 -25.24 -15.00
N GLY A 134 -0.05 -25.13 -14.43
CA GLY A 134 -0.46 -26.00 -13.34
C GLY A 134 -1.03 -27.32 -13.81
N LYS A 135 -1.31 -28.17 -12.82
CA LYS A 135 -1.98 -29.44 -13.04
C LYS A 135 -3.49 -29.23 -13.09
N PRO A 136 -4.20 -29.69 -14.14
CA PRO A 136 -5.66 -29.74 -14.14
C PRO A 136 -6.20 -30.60 -13.00
N ASP A 137 -7.07 -30.02 -12.17
CA ASP A 137 -7.66 -30.68 -11.01
C ASP A 137 -9.02 -30.04 -10.67
N PRO A 138 -10.03 -30.79 -10.20
CA PRO A 138 -11.26 -30.20 -9.66
C PRO A 138 -11.03 -29.16 -8.55
N ASN A 139 -9.93 -29.32 -7.78
CA ASN A 139 -9.47 -28.39 -6.76
C ASN A 139 -8.05 -27.92 -7.10
N PRO A 140 -7.92 -26.98 -8.05
CA PRO A 140 -6.62 -26.62 -8.57
C PRO A 140 -5.75 -25.93 -7.51
N VAL A 141 -4.47 -26.29 -7.49
CA VAL A 141 -3.46 -25.68 -6.62
C VAL A 141 -2.48 -24.83 -7.42
N VAL A 142 -1.93 -23.79 -6.79
CA VAL A 142 -0.93 -22.94 -7.43
C VAL A 142 0.36 -23.73 -7.63
N PRO A 143 0.97 -23.72 -8.83
CA PRO A 143 2.24 -24.41 -9.07
C PRO A 143 3.35 -23.91 -8.15
N GLU A 144 4.14 -24.82 -7.61
CA GLU A 144 5.38 -24.45 -6.94
C GLU A 144 6.44 -24.10 -7.99
N VAL A 145 7.19 -23.04 -7.74
CA VAL A 145 8.27 -22.59 -8.60
C VAL A 145 9.53 -22.51 -7.76
N THR A 146 10.58 -23.21 -8.20
CA THR A 146 11.87 -23.24 -7.52
C THR A 146 12.91 -22.39 -8.24
N GLY A 147 14.00 -22.06 -7.53
CA GLY A 147 15.08 -21.22 -8.04
C GLY A 147 14.75 -19.73 -8.03
N ASP A 148 15.59 -18.95 -8.72
CA ASP A 148 15.58 -17.48 -8.64
C ASP A 148 14.50 -16.89 -9.54
N HIS A 149 13.39 -16.46 -8.94
CA HIS A 149 12.25 -15.96 -9.69
C HIS A 149 11.43 -14.93 -8.91
N ILE A 150 10.60 -14.19 -9.63
CA ILE A 150 9.46 -13.46 -9.09
C ILE A 150 8.19 -13.86 -9.84
N ARG A 151 7.08 -13.98 -9.10
CA ARG A 151 5.75 -14.17 -9.68
C ARG A 151 5.25 -12.82 -10.20
N LEU A 152 4.75 -12.79 -11.43
CA LEU A 152 4.14 -11.59 -12.01
C LEU A 152 2.61 -11.68 -11.94
N ALA A 153 2.06 -12.84 -12.28
CA ALA A 153 0.63 -13.08 -12.17
C ALA A 153 0.33 -14.56 -12.02
N ARG A 154 -0.84 -14.83 -11.45
CA ARG A 154 -1.52 -16.11 -11.51
C ARG A 154 -2.69 -16.03 -12.47
N ILE A 155 -2.81 -17.05 -13.32
CA ILE A 155 -3.90 -17.17 -14.29
C ILE A 155 -4.80 -18.32 -13.83
N SER A 156 -6.06 -18.02 -13.55
CA SER A 156 -7.10 -19.03 -13.38
C SER A 156 -7.59 -19.45 -14.76
N VAL A 157 -7.26 -20.67 -15.17
CA VAL A 157 -7.73 -21.26 -16.42
C VAL A 157 -8.97 -22.10 -16.12
N PRO A 158 -10.17 -21.66 -16.53
CA PRO A 158 -11.39 -22.44 -16.36
C PRO A 158 -11.36 -23.75 -17.16
N ALA A 159 -12.20 -24.69 -16.76
CA ALA A 159 -12.46 -25.88 -17.56
C ALA A 159 -12.91 -25.50 -18.98
N ASN A 160 -12.35 -26.17 -19.99
CA ASN A 160 -12.64 -25.99 -21.41
C ASN A 160 -12.50 -24.54 -21.91
N ALA A 161 -11.69 -23.71 -21.25
CA ALA A 161 -11.48 -22.34 -21.66
C ALA A 161 -10.90 -22.25 -23.08
N THR A 162 -11.47 -21.36 -23.90
CA THR A 162 -10.94 -21.00 -25.22
C THR A 162 -10.27 -19.62 -25.21
N THR A 163 -10.48 -18.85 -24.14
CA THR A 163 -9.94 -17.51 -23.96
C THR A 163 -9.53 -17.26 -22.51
N ILE A 164 -8.60 -16.33 -22.31
CA ILE A 164 -8.18 -15.80 -21.02
C ILE A 164 -8.57 -14.32 -20.98
N THR A 165 -9.44 -13.97 -20.05
CA THR A 165 -9.93 -12.59 -19.85
C THR A 165 -9.21 -11.90 -18.69
N ALA A 166 -9.44 -10.60 -18.50
CA ALA A 166 -8.90 -9.88 -17.35
C ALA A 166 -9.35 -10.48 -16.00
N ALA A 167 -10.57 -11.03 -15.91
CA ALA A 167 -11.08 -11.66 -14.69
C ALA A 167 -10.34 -12.96 -14.32
N ASN A 168 -9.61 -13.55 -15.28
CA ASN A 168 -8.81 -14.74 -15.06
C ASN A 168 -7.41 -14.43 -14.52
N ILE A 169 -6.97 -13.16 -14.53
CA ILE A 169 -5.59 -12.77 -14.25
C ILE A 169 -5.53 -12.06 -12.90
N PHE A 170 -4.74 -12.61 -11.99
CA PHE A 170 -4.50 -12.08 -10.66
C PHE A 170 -3.07 -11.57 -10.57
N ASP A 171 -2.91 -10.29 -10.26
CA ASP A 171 -1.59 -9.66 -10.08
C ASP A 171 -0.93 -10.18 -8.81
N GLU A 172 0.27 -10.73 -8.95
CA GLU A 172 1.06 -11.26 -7.82
C GLU A 172 2.46 -10.63 -7.78
N ARG A 173 2.66 -9.50 -8.48
CA ARG A 173 3.97 -8.83 -8.54
C ARG A 173 4.44 -8.42 -7.14
N PRO A 174 5.62 -8.89 -6.69
CA PRO A 174 6.35 -8.23 -5.62
C PRO A 174 6.97 -6.93 -6.15
N TYR A 175 7.19 -5.97 -5.27
CA TYR A 175 7.89 -4.73 -5.60
C TYR A 175 9.14 -4.55 -4.77
N THR A 176 10.10 -3.86 -5.37
CA THR A 176 11.34 -3.40 -4.75
C THR A 176 11.46 -1.89 -4.89
N ALA A 177 12.49 -1.32 -4.29
CA ALA A 177 12.84 0.10 -4.41
C ALA A 177 14.37 0.23 -4.38
N ALA A 178 14.87 1.46 -4.50
CA ALA A 178 16.25 1.73 -4.11
C ALA A 178 16.42 1.53 -2.59
N ALA A 179 17.62 1.25 -2.12
CA ALA A 179 17.95 1.20 -0.70
C ALA A 179 17.52 2.49 0.00
N GLY A 180 16.82 2.37 1.14
CA GLY A 180 16.22 3.51 1.86
C GLY A 180 14.96 4.11 1.21
N GLY A 181 14.55 3.61 0.05
CA GLY A 181 13.32 4.04 -0.63
C GLY A 181 12.05 3.44 0.00
N VAL A 182 10.90 4.00 -0.39
CA VAL A 182 9.58 3.50 0.04
C VAL A 182 9.20 2.30 -0.82
N VAL A 183 9.08 1.13 -0.19
CA VAL A 183 8.69 -0.11 -0.88
C VAL A 183 7.18 -0.16 -1.05
N ARG A 184 6.72 -0.36 -2.29
CA ARG A 184 5.30 -0.59 -2.57
C ARG A 184 4.90 -2.00 -2.09
N VAL A 185 3.80 -2.12 -1.36
CA VAL A 185 3.23 -3.42 -0.95
C VAL A 185 1.74 -3.48 -1.24
N TRP A 186 1.24 -4.68 -1.55
CA TRP A 186 -0.19 -4.94 -1.72
C TRP A 186 -0.88 -5.03 -0.37
N ASN A 187 -0.75 -6.20 0.27
CA ASN A 187 -1.27 -6.51 1.62
C ASN A 187 -0.22 -7.18 2.53
N GLU A 188 0.85 -7.72 1.94
CA GLU A 188 1.89 -8.41 2.67
C GLU A 188 3.08 -7.48 2.87
N ARG A 189 3.47 -7.30 4.14
CA ARG A 189 4.66 -6.57 4.52
C ARG A 189 5.90 -7.43 4.26
N PRO A 190 7.09 -6.83 4.08
CA PRO A 190 8.34 -7.60 4.02
C PRO A 190 8.47 -8.53 5.23
N ALA A 191 8.87 -9.79 5.01
CA ALA A 191 8.96 -10.80 6.07
C ALA A 191 10.03 -10.45 7.12
N ASN A 192 11.15 -9.86 6.69
CA ASN A 192 12.25 -9.45 7.56
C ASN A 192 12.55 -7.95 7.39
N PRO A 193 11.72 -7.05 7.94
CA PRO A 193 11.94 -5.61 7.82
C PRO A 193 13.06 -5.13 8.76
N HIS A 194 13.80 -4.11 8.34
CA HIS A 194 14.74 -3.39 9.22
C HIS A 194 14.11 -2.13 9.79
N ILE A 195 14.58 -1.70 10.97
CA ILE A 195 14.11 -0.46 11.60
C ILE A 195 14.29 0.71 10.62
N GLY A 196 13.25 1.51 10.47
CA GLY A 196 13.21 2.64 9.54
C GLY A 196 12.80 2.29 8.11
N LEU A 197 12.47 1.03 7.80
CA LEU A 197 11.91 0.67 6.49
C LEU A 197 10.53 1.30 6.30
N TYR A 198 10.38 2.06 5.21
CA TYR A 198 9.10 2.63 4.80
C TYR A 198 8.42 1.75 3.75
N VAL A 199 7.11 1.54 3.91
CA VAL A 199 6.28 0.88 2.91
C VAL A 199 5.06 1.73 2.58
N HIS A 200 4.67 1.71 1.30
CA HIS A 200 3.40 2.27 0.85
C HIS A 200 2.42 1.13 0.54
N HIS A 201 1.38 1.05 1.35
CA HIS A 201 0.35 0.03 1.27
C HIS A 201 -0.74 0.47 0.30
N VAL A 202 -0.77 -0.11 -0.91
CA VAL A 202 -1.55 0.48 -2.00
C VAL A 202 -3.06 0.32 -1.89
N GLN A 203 -3.55 -0.67 -1.13
CA GLN A 203 -4.99 -0.84 -0.92
C GLN A 203 -5.56 0.16 0.10
N THR A 204 -4.77 0.50 1.11
CA THR A 204 -5.18 1.38 2.21
C THR A 204 -4.69 2.82 2.00
N HIS A 205 -3.83 3.03 1.00
CA HIS A 205 -3.15 4.30 0.71
C HIS A 205 -2.36 4.84 1.91
N ARG A 206 -1.79 3.95 2.72
CA ARG A 206 -1.05 4.31 3.94
C ARG A 206 0.45 4.22 3.70
N LEU A 207 1.16 5.23 4.19
CA LEU A 207 2.61 5.18 4.38
C LEU A 207 2.87 4.65 5.79
N GLU A 208 3.59 3.54 5.89
CA GLU A 208 3.95 2.91 7.16
C GLU A 208 5.47 2.85 7.31
N VAL A 209 5.94 2.89 8.55
CA VAL A 209 7.36 2.69 8.91
C VAL A 209 7.48 1.56 9.92
N TYR A 210 8.47 0.70 9.73
CA TYR A 210 8.79 -0.34 10.71
C TYR A 210 9.62 0.23 11.87
N THR A 211 9.16 0.02 13.09
CA THR A 211 9.78 0.55 14.31
C THR A 211 10.50 -0.51 15.15
N GLY A 212 10.50 -1.78 14.71
CA GLY A 212 11.10 -2.91 15.42
C GLY A 212 10.07 -3.80 16.13
N GLY A 213 10.47 -5.04 16.47
CA GLY A 213 9.66 -5.99 17.23
C GLY A 213 8.26 -6.24 16.64
N ASP A 214 8.18 -6.47 15.34
CA ASP A 214 6.93 -6.67 14.57
C ASP A 214 5.97 -5.47 14.53
N THR A 215 6.44 -4.29 14.96
CA THR A 215 5.60 -3.08 15.03
C THR A 215 5.76 -2.21 13.79
N TRP A 216 4.64 -1.93 13.14
CA TRP A 216 4.51 -0.98 12.05
C TRP A 216 3.66 0.20 12.48
N ARG A 217 4.09 1.41 12.13
CA ARG A 217 3.38 2.65 12.44
C ARG A 217 2.99 3.37 11.16
N THR A 218 1.73 3.79 11.04
CA THR A 218 1.31 4.69 9.97
C THR A 218 1.88 6.11 10.23
N VAL A 219 2.54 6.68 9.22
CA VAL A 219 3.26 7.96 9.32
C VAL A 219 2.30 9.15 9.22
N TYR A 220 1.23 9.00 8.44
CA TYR A 220 0.16 9.98 8.26
C TYR A 220 -1.19 9.26 8.30
N GLU A 221 -1.82 9.23 9.47
CA GLU A 221 -3.17 8.68 9.60
C GLU A 221 -4.20 9.73 9.20
N ASP A 222 -4.96 9.42 8.16
CA ASP A 222 -6.17 10.15 7.80
C ASP A 222 -7.38 9.25 8.09
N THR A 223 -8.22 9.66 9.04
CA THR A 223 -9.38 8.86 9.44
C THR A 223 -10.53 8.90 8.44
N GLY A 224 -10.46 9.80 7.44
CA GLY A 224 -11.64 10.23 6.71
C GLY A 224 -12.64 10.99 7.60
N TRP A 225 -13.74 11.44 7.01
CA TRP A 225 -14.81 12.12 7.74
C TRP A 225 -15.69 11.11 8.49
N THR A 226 -15.74 11.24 9.80
CA THR A 226 -16.65 10.51 10.69
C THR A 226 -17.83 11.42 11.04
N THR A 227 -19.04 10.97 10.74
CA THR A 227 -20.27 11.72 11.05
C THR A 227 -20.51 11.75 12.56
N LEU A 228 -20.89 12.92 13.07
CA LEU A 228 -21.23 13.15 14.48
C LEU A 228 -22.74 13.24 14.64
N SER A 229 -23.25 12.65 15.72
CA SER A 229 -24.67 12.76 16.09
C SER A 229 -24.89 14.03 16.90
N LEU A 230 -25.94 14.76 16.57
CA LEU A 230 -26.41 15.90 17.35
C LEU A 230 -27.14 15.42 18.61
N LEU A 231 -26.93 16.12 19.72
CA LEU A 231 -27.74 15.97 20.92
C LEU A 231 -29.15 16.56 20.73
N PRO A 232 -30.12 16.24 21.59
CA PRO A 232 -31.46 16.81 21.51
C PRO A 232 -31.44 18.34 21.42
N ASN A 233 -32.45 18.90 20.77
CA ASN A 233 -32.64 20.34 20.54
C ASN A 233 -31.78 20.98 19.43
N TRP A 234 -31.08 20.17 18.65
CA TRP A 234 -30.26 20.61 17.53
C TRP A 234 -30.63 19.85 16.27
N THR A 235 -30.67 20.54 15.13
CA THR A 235 -30.88 19.91 13.83
C THR A 235 -29.80 20.34 12.84
N VAL A 236 -29.54 19.48 11.85
CA VAL A 236 -28.58 19.75 10.78
C VAL A 236 -29.15 20.82 9.85
N TYR A 237 -28.36 21.83 9.53
CA TYR A 237 -28.76 22.85 8.57
C TYR A 237 -28.29 22.48 7.15
N LEU A 238 -29.22 22.54 6.18
CA LEU A 238 -28.98 22.30 4.74
C LEU A 238 -28.15 21.03 4.40
N GLY A 239 -28.28 19.98 5.20
CA GLY A 239 -27.56 18.72 4.98
C GLY A 239 -26.06 18.78 5.32
N GLU A 240 -25.55 19.88 5.87
CA GLU A 240 -24.17 20.01 6.35
C GLU A 240 -23.96 19.28 7.68
N THR A 241 -24.09 17.96 7.62
CA THR A 241 -24.04 17.08 8.79
C THR A 241 -22.69 17.25 9.50
N PRO A 242 -22.69 17.55 10.82
CA PRO A 242 -21.47 17.64 11.59
C PRO A 242 -20.59 16.41 11.44
N ALA A 243 -19.31 16.63 11.16
CA ALA A 243 -18.35 15.57 10.97
C ALA A 243 -16.97 15.98 11.45
N VAL A 244 -16.21 14.98 11.92
CA VAL A 244 -14.82 15.14 12.37
C VAL A 244 -13.89 14.30 11.52
N ARG A 245 -12.68 14.79 11.27
CA ARG A 245 -11.61 14.08 10.57
C ARG A 245 -10.29 14.35 11.27
N ARG A 246 -9.45 13.35 11.45
CA ARG A 246 -8.08 13.52 11.94
C ARG A 246 -7.10 13.30 10.79
N ILE A 247 -6.13 14.19 10.66
CA ILE A 247 -4.99 14.08 9.75
C ILE A 247 -3.73 14.23 10.61
N GLY A 248 -3.03 13.13 10.86
CA GLY A 248 -1.91 13.08 11.80
C GLY A 248 -2.38 13.44 13.21
N SER A 249 -1.80 14.50 13.80
CA SER A 249 -2.21 15.01 15.12
C SER A 249 -3.25 16.12 15.05
N THR A 250 -3.65 16.55 13.87
CA THR A 250 -4.62 17.64 13.69
C THR A 250 -6.01 17.07 13.44
N VAL A 251 -6.98 17.57 14.19
CA VAL A 251 -8.40 17.25 14.03
C VAL A 251 -9.10 18.43 13.38
N HIS A 252 -10.00 18.13 12.45
CA HIS A 252 -10.84 19.08 11.75
C HIS A 252 -12.30 18.77 12.05
N LEU A 253 -13.06 19.77 12.47
CA LEU A 253 -14.52 19.72 12.61
C LEU A 253 -15.15 20.58 11.54
N ARG A 254 -16.24 20.09 10.95
CA ARG A 254 -17.11 20.86 10.07
C ARG A 254 -18.58 20.59 10.40
N GLY A 255 -19.45 21.47 9.95
CA GLY A 255 -20.89 21.29 9.94
C GLY A 255 -21.64 22.61 10.15
N ALA A 256 -22.94 22.57 9.90
CA ALA A 256 -23.84 23.65 10.23
C ALA A 256 -25.07 23.09 10.96
N LEU A 257 -25.48 23.79 12.01
CA LEU A 257 -26.55 23.36 12.88
C LEU A 257 -27.44 24.53 13.27
N ILE A 258 -28.68 24.22 13.58
CA ILE A 258 -29.69 25.20 13.99
C ILE A 258 -30.31 24.77 15.32
N THR A 259 -30.51 25.72 16.22
CA THR A 259 -31.24 25.49 17.47
C THR A 259 -32.70 25.19 17.16
N SER A 260 -33.28 24.09 17.65
CA SER A 260 -34.71 23.83 17.48
C SER A 260 -35.58 24.46 18.58
N VAL A 261 -34.95 24.89 19.68
CA VAL A 261 -35.57 25.62 20.80
C VAL A 261 -34.66 26.76 21.25
N ALA A 262 -35.19 27.72 22.00
CA ALA A 262 -34.35 28.73 22.64
C ALA A 262 -33.43 28.06 23.68
N ILE A 263 -32.13 28.37 23.64
CA ILE A 263 -31.16 27.85 24.60
C ILE A 263 -30.85 28.92 25.65
N SER A 264 -30.70 28.47 26.90
CA SER A 264 -30.43 29.37 28.02
C SER A 264 -29.10 30.12 27.86
N ALA A 265 -28.89 31.16 28.67
CA ALA A 265 -27.60 31.84 28.79
C ALA A 265 -26.45 30.91 29.25
N ASN A 266 -26.77 29.78 29.89
CA ASN A 266 -25.80 28.78 30.31
C ASN A 266 -25.33 27.92 29.14
N SER A 267 -24.18 27.26 29.30
CA SER A 267 -23.67 26.35 28.29
C SER A 267 -24.60 25.18 28.02
N THR A 268 -24.73 24.84 26.75
CA THR A 268 -25.51 23.69 26.30
C THR A 268 -24.65 22.81 25.41
N SER A 269 -24.63 21.51 25.67
CA SER A 269 -23.91 20.55 24.83
C SER A 269 -24.65 20.31 23.51
N VAL A 270 -23.89 20.20 22.42
CA VAL A 270 -24.41 20.04 21.06
C VAL A 270 -24.01 18.69 20.47
N ILE A 271 -22.77 18.27 20.71
CA ILE A 271 -22.14 17.09 20.10
C ILE A 271 -21.21 16.45 21.12
N ASN A 272 -21.12 15.12 21.11
CA ASN A 272 -20.02 14.39 21.75
C ASN A 272 -19.02 13.91 20.69
N VAL A 273 -17.80 14.41 20.77
CA VAL A 273 -16.67 14.02 19.92
C VAL A 273 -16.06 12.71 20.43
N PRO A 274 -15.89 11.67 19.58
CA PRO A 274 -15.33 10.39 20.01
C PRO A 274 -13.89 10.52 20.53
N ALA A 275 -13.50 9.61 21.43
CA ALA A 275 -12.23 9.68 22.17
C ALA A 275 -10.99 9.94 21.30
N GLY A 276 -10.87 9.30 20.13
CA GLY A 276 -9.74 9.46 19.22
C GLY A 276 -9.60 10.83 18.53
N PHE A 277 -10.53 11.75 18.77
CA PHE A 277 -10.59 13.09 18.17
C PHE A 277 -10.61 14.20 19.23
N ARG A 278 -10.55 13.90 20.53
CA ARG A 278 -10.69 14.92 21.59
C ARG A 278 -9.42 15.74 21.74
N PRO A 279 -9.50 17.02 22.14
CA PRO A 279 -8.32 17.83 22.42
C PRO A 279 -7.74 17.49 23.81
N ALA A 280 -6.43 17.67 24.00
CA ALA A 280 -5.78 17.47 25.30
C ALA A 280 -6.22 18.49 26.36
N VAL A 281 -6.53 19.69 25.89
CA VAL A 281 -6.94 20.85 26.69
C VAL A 281 -8.19 21.45 26.08
N ARG A 282 -8.88 22.33 26.81
CA ARG A 282 -10.08 22.98 26.29
C ARG A 282 -9.74 23.79 25.03
N HIS A 283 -10.48 23.55 23.95
CA HIS A 283 -10.36 24.27 22.69
C HIS A 283 -11.51 25.27 22.56
N HIS A 284 -11.17 26.56 22.62
CA HIS A 284 -12.12 27.67 22.57
C HIS A 284 -12.07 28.33 21.19
N TYR A 285 -13.23 28.59 20.60
CA TYR A 285 -13.33 29.32 19.35
C TYR A 285 -14.67 30.05 19.24
N TYR A 286 -14.72 31.08 18.41
CA TYR A 286 -15.95 31.83 18.15
C TYR A 286 -16.56 31.40 16.82
N ALA A 287 -17.87 31.20 16.80
CA ALA A 287 -18.63 30.99 15.58
C ALA A 287 -19.58 32.16 15.31
N PRO A 288 -19.68 32.64 14.07
CA PRO A 288 -20.68 33.62 13.70
C PRO A 288 -22.08 32.99 13.76
N LEU A 289 -23.06 33.77 14.24
CA LEU A 289 -24.46 33.43 14.09
C LEU A 289 -24.95 33.83 12.70
N GLY A 290 -25.65 32.94 12.02
CA GLY A 290 -26.23 33.23 10.71
C GLY A 290 -27.20 34.41 10.77
N ASN A 291 -27.12 35.31 9.77
CA ASN A 291 -27.96 36.51 9.68
C ASN A 291 -27.83 37.49 10.87
N SER A 292 -26.75 37.40 11.65
CA SER A 292 -26.46 38.29 12.78
C SER A 292 -25.04 38.83 12.71
N ARG A 293 -24.78 39.95 13.40
CA ARG A 293 -23.43 40.48 13.65
C ARG A 293 -22.82 39.94 14.95
N GLN A 294 -23.56 39.11 15.66
CA GLN A 294 -23.13 38.49 16.90
C GLN A 294 -22.50 37.11 16.62
N GLY A 295 -21.58 36.71 17.48
CA GLY A 295 -21.06 35.36 17.52
C GLY A 295 -21.38 34.69 18.85
N VAL A 296 -21.20 33.39 18.89
CA VAL A 296 -21.26 32.59 20.12
C VAL A 296 -19.89 31.99 20.38
N GLU A 297 -19.52 31.88 21.66
CA GLU A 297 -18.37 31.10 22.06
C GLU A 297 -18.72 29.60 22.00
N LEU A 298 -17.81 28.83 21.42
CA LEU A 298 -17.85 27.38 21.38
C LEU A 298 -16.63 26.84 22.12
N LEU A 299 -16.86 25.84 22.96
CA LEU A 299 -15.83 25.21 23.76
C LEU A 299 -15.91 23.70 23.55
N LEU A 300 -14.85 23.11 23.01
CA LEU A 300 -14.69 21.66 22.99
C LEU A 300 -13.84 21.22 24.18
N ALA A 301 -14.45 20.47 25.09
CA ALA A 301 -13.79 19.98 26.29
C ALA A 301 -13.04 18.64 26.04
N PRO A 302 -12.04 18.30 26.86
CA PRO A 302 -11.31 17.03 26.75
C PRO A 302 -12.17 15.76 26.93
N ASP A 303 -13.38 15.89 27.48
CA ASP A 303 -14.36 14.80 27.57
C ASP A 303 -15.15 14.58 26.26
N GLY A 304 -14.91 15.43 25.25
CA GLY A 304 -15.54 15.39 23.93
C GLY A 304 -16.79 16.25 23.81
N ASN A 305 -17.28 16.89 24.88
CA ASN A 305 -18.47 17.73 24.78
C ASN A 305 -18.15 19.05 24.05
N LEU A 306 -18.84 19.30 22.94
CA LEU A 306 -18.89 20.61 22.30
C LEU A 306 -20.03 21.43 22.91
N LEU A 307 -19.66 22.48 23.62
CA LEU A 307 -20.56 23.37 24.34
C LEU A 307 -20.74 24.69 23.57
N VAL A 308 -21.98 25.16 23.46
CA VAL A 308 -22.30 26.53 23.00
C VAL A 308 -22.51 27.41 24.23
N PHE A 309 -21.86 28.57 24.26
CA PHE A 309 -21.98 29.59 25.29
C PHE A 309 -22.58 30.89 24.69
N PRO A 310 -23.89 31.12 24.90
CA PRO A 310 -24.55 32.38 24.51
C PRO A 310 -24.16 33.60 25.37
N HIS A 311 -23.31 33.39 26.38
CA HIS A 311 -22.95 34.37 27.42
C HIS A 311 -24.17 34.92 28.18
N SER A 312 -24.36 36.24 28.24
CA SER A 312 -25.38 36.88 29.09
C SER A 312 -26.77 36.91 28.47
N THR A 313 -26.94 36.48 27.21
CA THR A 313 -28.22 36.54 26.49
C THR A 313 -28.58 35.16 25.98
N ALA A 314 -29.80 34.70 26.25
CA ALA A 314 -30.30 33.45 25.69
C ALA A 314 -30.29 33.50 24.16
N LEU A 315 -29.85 32.42 23.51
CA LEU A 315 -29.87 32.33 22.06
C LEU A 315 -31.27 31.87 21.62
N PRO A 316 -31.99 32.62 20.76
CA PRO A 316 -33.32 32.23 20.30
C PRO A 316 -33.35 30.87 19.60
N ALA A 317 -34.56 30.33 19.40
CA ALA A 317 -34.75 29.22 18.48
C ALA A 317 -34.40 29.64 17.04
N ASN A 318 -34.11 28.65 16.20
CA ASN A 318 -33.80 28.81 14.78
C ASN A 318 -32.53 29.63 14.50
N GLN A 319 -31.56 29.62 15.41
CA GLN A 319 -30.28 30.30 15.22
C GLN A 319 -29.26 29.37 14.58
N LEU A 320 -28.72 29.81 13.44
CA LEU A 320 -27.72 29.09 12.66
C LEU A 320 -26.32 29.27 13.25
N ILE A 321 -25.63 28.17 13.48
CA ILE A 321 -24.25 28.12 13.97
C ILE A 321 -23.41 27.27 13.02
N TYR A 322 -22.31 27.84 12.53
CA TYR A 322 -21.31 27.09 11.78
C TYR A 322 -20.23 26.57 12.73
N ILE A 323 -19.99 25.26 12.70
CA ILE A 323 -18.92 24.62 13.47
C ILE A 323 -17.79 24.24 12.52
N ASN A 324 -16.82 25.12 12.37
CA ASN A 324 -15.64 24.86 11.54
C ASN A 324 -14.39 25.29 12.30
N THR A 325 -13.63 24.31 12.78
CA THR A 325 -12.42 24.58 13.57
C THR A 325 -11.44 23.41 13.49
N THR A 326 -10.22 23.67 13.95
CA THR A 326 -9.15 22.68 14.02
C THR A 326 -8.46 22.71 15.38
N TRP A 327 -8.00 21.55 15.84
CA TRP A 327 -7.25 21.42 17.10
C TRP A 327 -6.26 20.26 17.03
N LEU A 328 -5.35 20.20 18.00
CA LEU A 328 -4.46 19.04 18.16
C LEU A 328 -5.14 17.97 19.03
N VAL A 329 -5.09 16.72 18.59
CA VAL A 329 -5.56 15.58 19.38
C VAL A 329 -4.73 15.45 20.66
N GLY A 330 -5.40 15.12 21.77
CA GLY A 330 -4.78 14.87 23.07
C GLY A 330 -4.69 13.42 23.48
#